data_AF-A0A8H3APW7-F1
#
_entry.id   AF-A0A8H3APW7-F1
#
_cell.length_a   1.000
_cell.length_b   1.000
_cell.length_c   1.000
_cell.angle_alpha   90.00
_cell.angle_beta   90.00
_cell.angle_gamma   90.00
#
_symmetry.space_group_name_H-M   'P 1'
#
loop_
_entity.id
_entity.type
_entity.pdbx_description
1 polymer ?
#
loop_
_entity_poly.entity_id
_entity_poly.type
_entity_poly.pdbx_seq_one_letter_code
_entity_poly.pdbx_strand_id
1 'polypeptide(L)'
;MPSISLISKLKSKVKHQSEVAACKIKVDTAEALGVAVHDTTPLVSLKAEASELFKNGDSKGAKRVYTRALAHTDLQPHERAVLYCNRAAAEMKLRRFEDAISDSKRSVEADPTYSRGYERLATAQLGLHRYNDAYESYGKAIALLDAISEPSSADIARKVKIEQALAEAQRKEAGPDVLLIRNATGNMPWDKAAALRPSMNPTDGTCTSAWIILEAHDLFSKGCEALLELQRTETSEGTVIYGRLGAVADISDGLLRDERAFHMTTSDWKDRYGYQAQYEAMEYNGWINQADEATIMREIRERVAMRGWDDVRPALDLTVRAWIMHAFLLRSIPDYNTAVHLLQKVQRFLTWGDHQWPDVPTSQRGIIFEHTFRRSVKRLYLHTLYQAIINNPSPNSPFSLAELKNTSAAILEDVEQHPPEAEAKEKLTPGYIAAYWLYPTAEAMIIDGFYHMQLALTSVPVDPVKQKANYRTAYEKYLSGAERFPKDDENHAYYLKSALECLMESGATLTETLPLMERVRKATPLMKNIWETSGMSLCGRDAALQAVASFEEGIQKQLKDGTLTMDDSVTMPHTGNL
;
A
#
# COMPACT_ATOMS: atom_id res chain seq x y z
N MET A 1 -68.84 35.91 -4.59
CA MET A 1 -67.93 36.42 -3.54
C MET A 1 -67.03 35.29 -3.08
N PRO A 2 -65.74 35.25 -3.44
CA PRO A 2 -64.83 34.23 -2.92
C PRO A 2 -64.56 34.52 -1.44
N SER A 3 -64.64 33.48 -0.63
CA SER A 3 -64.70 33.56 0.82
C SER A 3 -63.45 34.23 1.42
N ILE A 4 -63.68 35.12 2.38
CA ILE A 4 -62.68 35.85 3.18
C ILE A 4 -61.60 34.92 3.78
N SER A 5 -61.93 33.63 3.95
CA SER A 5 -61.04 32.55 4.39
C SER A 5 -59.88 32.23 3.43
N LEU A 6 -60.10 32.32 2.11
CA LEU A 6 -59.05 31.98 1.14
C LEU A 6 -58.01 33.09 0.99
N ILE A 7 -58.44 34.35 1.06
CA ILE A 7 -57.57 35.53 1.00
C ILE A 7 -56.72 35.66 2.26
N SER A 8 -57.23 35.29 3.45
CA SER A 8 -56.42 35.29 4.68
C SER A 8 -55.34 34.20 4.66
N LYS A 9 -55.65 33.01 4.13
CA LYS A 9 -54.70 31.91 3.96
C LYS A 9 -53.62 32.22 2.91
N LEU A 10 -53.96 32.92 1.83
CA LEU A 10 -52.98 33.34 0.83
C LEU A 10 -52.06 34.46 1.38
N LYS A 11 -52.61 35.44 2.12
CA LYS A 11 -51.81 36.48 2.76
C LYS A 11 -50.87 35.92 3.84
N SER A 12 -51.31 34.93 4.62
CA SER A 12 -50.44 34.29 5.62
C SER A 12 -49.32 33.46 4.98
N LYS A 13 -49.62 32.76 3.87
CA LYS A 13 -48.63 31.95 3.15
C LYS A 13 -47.58 32.80 2.43
N VAL A 14 -47.98 33.92 1.82
CA VAL A 14 -47.05 34.89 1.21
C VAL A 14 -46.20 35.61 2.27
N LYS A 15 -46.79 35.98 3.42
CA LYS A 15 -46.05 36.56 4.54
C LYS A 15 -45.01 35.58 5.09
N HIS A 16 -45.40 34.32 5.30
CA HIS A 16 -44.49 33.27 5.79
C HIS A 16 -43.36 32.96 4.79
N GLN A 17 -43.63 32.94 3.48
CA GLN A 17 -42.60 32.77 2.46
C GLN A 17 -41.66 33.98 2.38
N SER A 18 -42.16 35.21 2.58
CA SER A 18 -41.33 36.42 2.62
C SER A 18 -40.40 36.48 3.85
N GLU A 19 -40.87 36.00 5.01
CA GLU A 19 -40.09 35.93 6.25
C GLU A 19 -39.01 34.84 6.18
N VAL A 20 -39.31 33.69 5.56
CA VAL A 20 -38.33 32.61 5.33
C VAL A 20 -37.26 33.02 4.32
N ALA A 21 -37.63 33.75 3.26
CA ALA A 21 -36.67 34.30 2.30
C ALA A 21 -35.77 35.38 2.92
N ALA A 22 -36.33 36.27 3.77
CA ALA A 22 -35.55 37.27 4.49
C ALA A 22 -34.60 36.66 5.54
N CYS A 23 -34.99 35.55 6.16
CA CYS A 23 -34.12 34.79 7.06
C CYS A 23 -32.95 34.16 6.31
N LYS A 24 -33.21 33.56 5.14
CA LYS A 24 -32.19 32.93 4.29
C LYS A 24 -31.12 33.92 3.81
N ILE A 25 -31.54 35.12 3.38
CA ILE A 25 -30.61 36.19 2.94
C ILE A 25 -29.74 36.68 4.10
N LYS A 26 -30.26 36.76 5.33
CA LYS A 26 -29.50 37.15 6.53
C LYS A 26 -28.48 36.10 6.98
N VAL A 27 -28.78 34.81 6.78
CA VAL A 27 -27.85 33.71 7.10
C VAL A 27 -26.69 33.69 6.11
N ASP A 28 -26.97 33.83 4.80
CA ASP A 28 -25.94 33.81 3.76
C ASP A 28 -25.01 35.05 3.84
N THR A 29 -25.51 36.20 4.30
CA THR A 29 -24.69 37.41 4.53
C THR A 29 -23.90 37.38 5.85
N ALA A 30 -24.36 36.64 6.87
CA ALA A 30 -23.64 36.48 8.13
C ALA A 30 -22.51 35.41 8.05
N GLU A 31 -22.69 34.37 7.24
CA GLU A 31 -21.63 33.39 6.92
C GLU A 31 -20.43 34.05 6.20
N ALA A 32 -20.67 35.09 5.41
CA ALA A 32 -19.61 35.87 4.75
C ALA A 32 -18.86 36.83 5.70
N LEU A 33 -19.38 37.08 6.92
CA LEU A 33 -18.85 38.08 7.87
C LEU A 33 -18.39 37.50 9.23
N GLY A 34 -18.48 36.19 9.43
CA GLY A 34 -17.89 35.53 10.62
C GLY A 34 -18.56 35.87 11.96
N VAL A 35 -19.80 36.37 11.97
CA VAL A 35 -20.54 36.67 13.20
C VAL A 35 -21.41 35.47 13.58
N ALA A 36 -21.30 34.99 14.83
CA ALA A 36 -22.09 33.89 15.35
C ALA A 36 -23.59 34.25 15.39
N VAL A 37 -24.37 33.68 14.48
CA VAL A 37 -25.83 33.79 14.48
C VAL A 37 -26.37 32.78 15.49
N HIS A 38 -27.07 33.26 16.51
CA HIS A 38 -27.82 32.40 17.42
C HIS A 38 -29.01 31.80 16.64
N ASP A 39 -28.91 30.54 16.21
CA ASP A 39 -30.01 29.84 15.57
C ASP A 39 -31.13 29.62 16.60
N THR A 40 -32.30 30.22 16.36
CA THR A 40 -33.46 30.12 17.26
C THR A 40 -34.30 28.86 17.00
N THR A 41 -33.89 28.02 16.04
CA THR A 41 -34.56 26.76 15.76
C THR A 41 -34.37 25.80 16.93
N PRO A 42 -35.43 25.18 17.49
CA PRO A 42 -35.26 24.23 18.58
C PRO A 42 -34.33 23.08 18.19
N LEU A 43 -33.34 22.78 19.04
CA LEU A 43 -32.35 21.72 18.81
C LEU A 43 -32.99 20.36 18.46
N VAL A 44 -34.13 20.05 19.07
CA VAL A 44 -34.90 18.83 18.82
C VAL A 44 -35.34 18.75 17.35
N SER A 45 -35.76 19.88 16.77
CA SER A 45 -36.15 19.96 15.36
C SER A 45 -34.96 19.74 14.43
N LEU A 46 -33.82 20.36 14.74
CA LEU A 46 -32.58 20.20 13.94
C LEU A 46 -32.05 18.77 13.98
N LYS A 47 -32.09 18.11 15.15
CA LYS A 47 -31.70 16.70 15.29
C LYS A 47 -32.59 15.78 14.45
N ALA A 48 -33.90 16.01 14.45
CA ALA A 48 -34.86 15.24 13.66
C ALA A 48 -34.66 15.46 12.15
N GLU A 49 -34.53 16.73 11.72
CA GLU A 49 -34.28 17.10 10.33
C GLU A 49 -32.98 16.48 9.80
N ALA A 50 -31.88 16.61 10.54
CA ALA A 50 -30.59 16.04 10.13
C ALA A 50 -30.65 14.51 10.01
N SER A 51 -31.34 13.84 10.95
CA SER A 51 -31.50 12.38 10.93
C SER A 51 -32.34 11.92 9.74
N GLU A 52 -33.36 12.68 9.37
CA GLU A 52 -34.22 12.39 8.23
C GLU A 52 -33.47 12.59 6.90
N LEU A 53 -32.73 13.70 6.76
CA LEU A 53 -31.86 13.93 5.60
C LEU A 53 -30.81 12.82 5.45
N PHE A 54 -30.20 12.39 6.55
CA PHE A 54 -29.22 11.31 6.54
C PHE A 54 -29.83 9.97 6.12
N LYS A 55 -31.05 9.64 6.59
CA LYS A 55 -31.79 8.44 6.17
C LYS A 55 -32.16 8.48 4.69
N ASN A 56 -32.51 9.65 4.16
CA ASN A 56 -32.87 9.87 2.77
C ASN A 56 -31.65 9.94 1.83
N GLY A 57 -30.44 9.71 2.35
CA GLY A 57 -29.20 9.69 1.57
C GLY A 57 -28.56 11.06 1.32
N ASP A 58 -29.23 12.16 1.70
CA ASP A 58 -28.68 13.51 1.61
C ASP A 58 -27.71 13.79 2.76
N SER A 59 -26.51 13.22 2.64
CA SER A 59 -25.44 13.39 3.63
C SER A 59 -24.89 14.82 3.65
N LYS A 60 -24.99 15.58 2.54
CA LYS A 60 -24.56 17.00 2.48
C LYS A 60 -25.52 17.89 3.26
N GLY A 61 -26.83 17.69 3.08
CA GLY A 61 -27.87 18.36 3.85
C GLY A 61 -27.75 18.03 5.34
N ALA A 62 -27.60 16.75 5.69
CA ALA A 62 -27.42 16.31 7.07
C ALA A 62 -26.21 16.99 7.75
N LYS A 63 -25.05 17.05 7.08
CA LYS A 63 -23.85 17.76 7.57
C LYS A 63 -24.13 19.22 7.91
N ARG A 64 -24.85 19.94 7.05
CA ARG A 64 -25.18 21.36 7.27
C ARG A 64 -26.08 21.52 8.50
N VAL A 65 -27.10 20.68 8.63
CA VAL A 65 -28.03 20.74 9.77
C VAL A 65 -27.34 20.32 11.08
N TYR A 66 -26.45 19.32 11.07
CA TYR A 66 -25.64 18.98 12.24
C TYR A 66 -24.69 20.11 12.65
N THR A 67 -24.10 20.82 11.68
CA THR A 67 -23.26 21.99 11.97
C THR A 67 -24.06 23.12 12.63
N ARG A 68 -25.29 23.37 12.17
CA ARG A 68 -26.22 24.30 12.83
C ARG A 68 -26.58 23.85 14.25
N ALA A 69 -26.88 22.56 14.43
CA ALA A 69 -27.18 21.99 15.74
C ALA A 69 -26.01 22.15 16.73
N LEU A 70 -24.76 21.98 16.25
CA LEU A 70 -23.54 22.17 17.03
C LEU A 70 -23.27 23.64 17.43
N ALA A 71 -23.90 24.60 16.77
CA ALA A 71 -23.77 26.02 17.08
C ALA A 71 -24.61 26.47 18.29
N HIS A 72 -25.49 25.61 18.81
CA HIS A 72 -26.22 25.90 20.05
C HIS A 72 -25.27 25.94 21.26
N THR A 73 -25.46 26.95 22.11
CA THR A 73 -24.64 27.21 23.31
C THR A 73 -24.93 26.21 24.43
N ASP A 74 -26.16 25.72 24.52
CA ASP A 74 -26.66 24.97 25.68
C ASP A 74 -26.56 23.44 25.49
N LEU A 75 -25.54 22.98 24.75
CA LEU A 75 -25.34 21.54 24.51
C LEU A 75 -24.63 20.87 25.68
N GLN A 76 -25.30 19.89 26.29
CA GLN A 76 -24.66 19.00 27.25
C GLN A 76 -23.50 18.23 26.59
N PRO A 77 -22.45 17.84 27.35
CA PRO A 77 -21.28 17.16 26.78
C PRO A 77 -21.64 15.91 25.96
N HIS A 78 -22.54 15.06 26.49
CA HIS A 78 -23.04 13.88 25.80
C HIS A 78 -23.79 14.23 24.49
N GLU A 79 -24.65 15.26 24.53
CA GLU A 79 -25.39 15.67 23.33
C GLU A 79 -24.46 16.22 22.24
N ARG A 80 -23.43 16.95 22.65
CA ARG A 80 -22.37 17.45 21.76
C ARG A 80 -21.60 16.28 21.14
N ALA A 81 -21.26 15.26 21.93
CA ALA A 81 -20.60 14.06 21.45
C ALA A 81 -21.44 13.32 20.38
N VAL A 82 -22.74 13.14 20.64
CA VAL A 82 -23.68 12.51 19.69
C VAL A 82 -23.76 13.30 18.38
N LEU A 83 -23.85 14.63 18.44
CA LEU A 83 -23.90 15.47 17.24
C LEU A 83 -22.63 15.38 16.40
N TYR A 84 -21.45 15.43 17.02
CA TYR A 84 -20.18 15.24 16.32
C TYR A 84 -20.07 13.84 15.70
N CYS A 85 -20.45 12.78 16.42
CA CYS A 85 -20.46 11.42 15.90
C CYS A 85 -21.40 11.24 14.69
N ASN A 86 -22.57 11.87 14.73
CA ASN A 86 -23.51 11.81 13.61
C ASN A 86 -23.06 12.66 12.41
N ARG A 87 -22.40 13.80 12.65
CA ARG A 87 -21.77 14.57 11.58
C ARG A 87 -20.63 13.78 10.95
N ALA A 88 -19.77 13.13 11.73
CA ALA A 88 -18.74 12.23 11.25
C ALA A 88 -19.34 11.11 10.38
N ALA A 89 -20.50 10.54 10.75
CA ALA A 89 -21.20 9.56 9.93
C ALA A 89 -21.64 10.11 8.56
N ALA A 90 -22.08 11.37 8.52
CA ALA A 90 -22.37 12.08 7.28
C ALA A 90 -21.11 12.34 6.44
N GLU A 91 -20.01 12.77 7.04
CA GLU A 91 -18.72 12.96 6.36
C GLU A 91 -18.17 11.65 5.78
N MET A 92 -18.27 10.54 6.53
CA MET A 92 -17.86 9.21 6.05
C MET A 92 -18.68 8.78 4.83
N LYS A 93 -19.99 9.05 4.80
CA LYS A 93 -20.82 8.78 3.62
C LYS A 93 -20.44 9.63 2.42
N LEU A 94 -19.84 10.80 2.65
CA LEU A 94 -19.26 11.68 1.62
C LEU A 94 -17.80 11.37 1.30
N ARG A 95 -17.23 10.28 1.86
CA ARG A 95 -15.80 9.90 1.73
C ARG A 95 -14.80 10.94 2.22
N ARG A 96 -15.21 11.81 3.13
CA ARG A 96 -14.34 12.81 3.77
C ARG A 96 -13.82 12.26 5.09
N PHE A 97 -12.91 11.29 5.01
CA PHE A 97 -12.50 10.54 6.19
C PHE A 97 -11.64 11.38 7.15
N GLU A 98 -10.82 12.33 6.67
CA GLU A 98 -10.10 13.26 7.55
C GLU A 98 -11.06 14.14 8.37
N ASP A 99 -12.10 14.69 7.73
CA ASP A 99 -13.15 15.47 8.41
C ASP A 99 -13.88 14.59 9.43
N ALA A 100 -14.20 13.34 9.07
CA ALA A 100 -14.83 12.38 9.97
C ALA A 100 -13.96 12.01 11.17
N ILE A 101 -12.64 11.91 11.00
CA ILE A 101 -11.68 11.70 12.10
C ILE A 101 -11.69 12.91 13.04
N SER A 102 -11.64 14.13 12.49
CA SER A 102 -11.68 15.36 13.29
C SER A 102 -12.94 15.42 14.16
N ASP A 103 -14.10 15.15 13.55
CA ASP A 103 -15.37 15.11 14.26
C ASP A 103 -15.46 13.97 15.27
N SER A 104 -14.95 12.79 14.94
CA SER A 104 -14.98 11.66 15.86
C SER A 104 -14.04 11.86 17.06
N LYS A 105 -12.89 12.52 16.87
CA LYS A 105 -12.01 12.97 17.97
C LYS A 105 -12.73 13.96 18.88
N ARG A 106 -13.37 14.99 18.31
CA ARG A 106 -14.18 15.94 19.09
C ARG A 106 -15.35 15.28 19.81
N SER A 107 -15.91 14.21 19.23
CA SER A 107 -16.96 13.41 19.86
C SER A 107 -16.46 12.73 21.14
N VAL A 108 -15.33 12.03 21.07
CA VAL A 108 -14.76 11.32 22.23
C VAL A 108 -14.12 12.26 23.25
N GLU A 109 -13.68 13.45 22.84
CA GLU A 109 -13.25 14.52 23.76
C GLU A 109 -14.45 15.10 24.53
N ALA A 110 -15.60 15.26 23.87
CA ALA A 110 -16.81 15.77 24.51
C ALA A 110 -17.46 14.76 25.47
N ASP A 111 -17.42 13.46 25.12
CA ASP A 111 -17.82 12.37 26.01
C ASP A 111 -16.90 11.15 25.84
N PRO A 112 -15.92 10.97 26.74
CA PRO A 112 -14.99 9.84 26.70
C PRO A 112 -15.65 8.48 26.94
N THR A 113 -16.91 8.44 27.40
CA THR A 113 -17.65 7.19 27.63
C THR A 113 -18.48 6.78 26.42
N TYR A 114 -18.54 7.62 25.38
CA TYR A 114 -19.36 7.38 24.20
C TYR A 114 -18.70 6.41 23.20
N SER A 115 -18.97 5.11 23.37
CA SER A 115 -18.38 4.04 22.55
C SER A 115 -18.55 4.22 21.03
N ARG A 116 -19.66 4.83 20.58
CA ARG A 116 -19.90 5.11 19.15
C ARG A 116 -18.93 6.15 18.58
N GLY A 117 -18.46 7.10 19.38
CA GLY A 117 -17.46 8.07 18.95
C GLY A 117 -16.15 7.36 18.58
N TYR A 118 -15.71 6.42 19.42
CA TYR A 118 -14.53 5.59 19.15
C TYR A 118 -14.74 4.62 17.97
N GLU A 119 -15.92 4.00 17.86
CA GLU A 119 -16.30 3.17 16.70
C GLU A 119 -16.19 3.97 15.39
N ARG A 120 -16.70 5.20 15.37
CA ARG A 120 -16.64 6.07 14.18
C ARG A 120 -15.24 6.58 13.89
N LEU A 121 -14.48 6.91 14.93
CA LEU A 121 -13.08 7.28 14.80
C LEU A 121 -12.28 6.16 14.14
N ALA A 122 -12.42 4.94 14.66
CA ALA A 122 -11.76 3.75 14.13
C ALA A 122 -12.18 3.44 12.68
N THR A 123 -13.48 3.53 12.39
CA THR A 123 -13.97 3.27 11.03
C THR A 123 -13.50 4.33 10.04
N ALA A 124 -13.38 5.59 10.45
CA ALA A 124 -12.84 6.66 9.61
C ALA A 124 -11.32 6.52 9.41
N GLN A 125 -10.59 6.08 10.44
CA GLN A 125 -9.17 5.72 10.35
C GLN A 125 -8.93 4.54 9.40
N LEU A 126 -9.78 3.50 9.46
CA LEU A 126 -9.76 2.41 8.47
C LEU A 126 -10.01 2.91 7.04
N GLY A 127 -10.92 3.87 6.87
CA GLY A 127 -11.18 4.50 5.57
C GLY A 127 -9.98 5.26 4.98
N LEU A 128 -8.97 5.58 5.81
CA LEU A 128 -7.68 6.17 5.41
C LEU A 128 -6.50 5.21 5.58
N HIS A 129 -6.75 3.91 5.74
CA HIS A 129 -5.71 2.88 5.90
C HIS A 129 -4.80 3.09 7.14
N ARG A 130 -5.30 3.77 8.18
CA ARG A 130 -4.59 3.97 9.45
C ARG A 130 -4.92 2.85 10.43
N TYR A 131 -4.37 1.67 10.18
CA TYR A 131 -4.75 0.43 10.86
C TYR A 131 -4.43 0.44 12.37
N ASN A 132 -3.20 0.80 12.76
CA ASN A 132 -2.80 0.92 14.17
C ASN A 132 -3.72 1.87 14.97
N ASP A 133 -3.99 3.06 14.42
CA ASP A 133 -4.87 4.05 15.05
C ASP A 133 -6.30 3.51 15.21
N ALA A 134 -6.78 2.77 14.20
CA ALA A 134 -8.10 2.14 14.23
C ALA A 134 -8.14 1.00 15.26
N TYR A 135 -7.05 0.25 15.44
CA TYR A 135 -6.94 -0.80 16.44
C TYR A 135 -7.11 -0.26 17.86
N GLU A 136 -6.37 0.80 18.22
CA GLU A 136 -6.49 1.43 19.52
C GLU A 136 -7.91 1.98 19.76
N SER A 137 -8.49 2.60 18.74
CA SER A 137 -9.83 3.20 18.81
C SER A 137 -10.92 2.13 18.94
N TYR A 138 -10.86 1.04 18.18
CA TYR A 138 -11.78 -0.09 18.34
C TYR A 138 -11.58 -0.82 19.67
N GLY A 139 -10.34 -0.98 20.13
CA GLY A 139 -10.05 -1.55 21.45
C GLY A 139 -10.73 -0.76 22.58
N LYS A 140 -10.66 0.58 22.51
CA LYS A 140 -11.40 1.47 23.43
C LYS A 140 -12.92 1.33 23.29
N ALA A 141 -13.43 1.23 22.07
CA ALA A 141 -14.87 1.03 21.83
C ALA A 141 -15.37 -0.30 22.43
N ILE A 142 -14.62 -1.39 22.27
CA ILE A 142 -14.92 -2.70 22.86
C ILE A 142 -14.87 -2.64 24.39
N ALA A 143 -13.82 -2.06 24.96
CA ALA A 143 -13.67 -1.94 26.41
C ALA A 143 -14.85 -1.18 27.05
N LEU A 144 -15.34 -0.12 26.39
CA LEU A 144 -16.52 0.62 26.82
C LEU A 144 -17.82 -0.19 26.67
N LEU A 145 -17.95 -1.04 25.65
CA LEU A 145 -19.10 -1.93 25.50
C LEU A 145 -19.08 -3.06 26.53
N ASP A 146 -17.91 -3.56 26.91
CA ASP A 146 -17.74 -4.61 27.92
C ASP A 146 -17.96 -4.13 29.35
N ALA A 147 -17.80 -2.83 29.59
CA ALA A 147 -18.11 -2.20 30.86
C ALA A 147 -19.63 -2.03 31.11
N ILE A 148 -20.49 -2.35 30.15
CA ILE A 148 -21.96 -2.26 30.29
C ILE A 148 -22.47 -3.50 31.04
N SER A 149 -23.00 -3.32 32.25
CA SER A 149 -23.48 -4.43 33.11
C SER A 149 -24.61 -5.26 32.48
N GLU A 150 -25.50 -4.62 31.71
CA GLU A 150 -26.62 -5.27 31.02
C GLU A 150 -26.64 -4.83 29.54
N PRO A 151 -25.86 -5.49 28.66
CA PRO A 151 -25.75 -5.09 27.26
C PRO A 151 -27.03 -5.42 26.50
N SER A 152 -27.52 -4.48 25.70
CA SER A 152 -28.66 -4.72 24.81
C SER A 152 -28.25 -5.60 23.62
N SER A 153 -29.23 -6.18 22.92
CA SER A 153 -28.98 -6.93 21.67
C SER A 153 -28.26 -6.08 20.61
N ALA A 154 -28.49 -4.76 20.61
CA ALA A 154 -27.80 -3.81 19.74
C ALA A 154 -26.34 -3.56 20.16
N ASP A 155 -26.02 -3.66 21.46
CA ASP A 155 -24.65 -3.52 21.96
C ASP A 155 -23.81 -4.74 21.58
N ILE A 156 -24.38 -5.93 21.77
CA ILE A 156 -23.77 -7.20 21.38
C ILE A 156 -23.53 -7.23 19.86
N ALA A 157 -24.54 -6.87 19.05
CA ALA A 157 -24.39 -6.82 17.60
C ALA A 157 -23.31 -5.81 17.14
N ARG A 158 -23.19 -4.66 17.83
CA ARG A 158 -22.13 -3.69 17.56
C ARG A 158 -20.76 -4.21 17.93
N LYS A 159 -20.62 -4.85 19.09
CA LYS A 159 -19.36 -5.48 19.50
C LYS A 159 -18.90 -6.51 18.48
N VAL A 160 -19.79 -7.43 18.06
CA VAL A 160 -19.49 -8.44 17.03
C VAL A 160 -19.07 -7.77 15.71
N LYS A 161 -19.75 -6.70 15.31
CA LYS A 161 -19.38 -5.95 14.09
C LYS A 161 -18.02 -5.28 14.21
N ILE A 162 -17.69 -4.72 15.37
CA ILE A 162 -16.39 -4.11 15.65
C ILE A 162 -15.31 -5.19 15.66
N GLU A 163 -15.53 -6.34 16.30
CA GLU A 163 -14.61 -7.48 16.29
C GLU A 163 -14.40 -8.06 14.89
N GLN A 164 -15.46 -8.12 14.07
CA GLN A 164 -15.34 -8.50 12.66
C GLN A 164 -14.55 -7.48 11.86
N ALA A 165 -14.83 -6.18 12.02
CA ALA A 165 -14.08 -5.11 11.36
C ALA A 165 -12.62 -5.07 11.83
N LEU A 166 -12.36 -5.37 13.11
CA LEU A 166 -11.02 -5.49 13.69
C LEU A 166 -10.31 -6.73 13.15
N ALA A 167 -10.98 -7.88 13.04
CA ALA A 167 -10.41 -9.10 12.48
C ALA A 167 -10.20 -8.99 10.96
N GLU A 168 -11.02 -8.22 10.25
CA GLU A 168 -10.82 -7.88 8.84
C GLU A 168 -9.68 -6.88 8.68
N ALA A 169 -9.64 -5.83 9.52
CA ALA A 169 -8.54 -4.87 9.57
C ALA A 169 -7.23 -5.55 9.93
N GLN A 170 -7.21 -6.46 10.90
CA GLN A 170 -6.06 -7.29 11.27
C GLN A 170 -5.69 -8.25 10.14
N ARG A 171 -6.65 -8.83 9.41
CA ARG A 171 -6.32 -9.61 8.21
C ARG A 171 -5.77 -8.75 7.07
N LYS A 172 -6.11 -7.47 7.02
CA LYS A 172 -5.58 -6.50 6.04
C LYS A 172 -4.26 -5.86 6.50
N GLU A 173 -4.05 -5.71 7.79
CA GLU A 173 -2.88 -5.11 8.47
C GLU A 173 -1.78 -6.14 8.71
N ALA A 174 -2.14 -7.32 9.23
CA ALA A 174 -1.24 -8.47 9.24
C ALA A 174 -0.98 -8.98 7.82
N GLY A 175 -1.84 -8.59 6.86
CA GLY A 175 -2.01 -9.29 5.61
C GLY A 175 -2.13 -10.82 5.83
N PRO A 176 -1.96 -11.64 4.81
CA PRO A 176 -0.90 -12.63 4.92
C PRO A 176 0.37 -11.87 5.29
N ASP A 177 1.29 -12.51 5.99
CA ASP A 177 2.70 -12.12 5.96
C ASP A 177 3.10 -12.25 4.46
N VAL A 178 2.76 -11.27 3.59
CA VAL A 178 2.85 -11.37 2.11
C VAL A 178 4.30 -11.57 1.73
N LEU A 179 5.16 -11.02 2.57
CA LEU A 179 6.61 -11.12 2.54
C LEU A 179 7.12 -12.45 3.10
N LEU A 180 6.33 -13.21 3.88
CA LEU A 180 6.75 -14.40 4.61
C LEU A 180 5.74 -15.56 4.50
N ILE A 181 5.83 -16.36 3.44
CA ILE A 181 5.08 -17.61 3.39
C ILE A 181 5.72 -18.58 4.39
N ARG A 182 4.99 -18.98 5.44
CA ARG A 182 5.47 -19.93 6.46
C ARG A 182 5.01 -21.33 6.12
N ASN A 183 5.91 -22.32 6.21
CA ASN A 183 5.59 -23.74 6.00
C ASN A 183 4.87 -24.00 4.66
N ALA A 184 5.38 -23.39 3.57
CA ALA A 184 4.85 -23.57 2.23
C ALA A 184 4.88 -25.06 1.83
N THR A 185 3.73 -25.66 1.52
CA THR A 185 3.63 -27.08 1.14
C THR A 185 2.83 -27.25 -0.14
N GLY A 186 3.54 -27.40 -1.26
CA GLY A 186 2.98 -27.70 -2.57
C GLY A 186 2.10 -26.60 -3.17
N ASN A 187 1.96 -26.61 -4.50
CA ASN A 187 1.16 -25.66 -5.26
C ASN A 187 1.58 -24.19 -5.13
N MET A 188 2.80 -23.90 -4.71
CA MET A 188 3.33 -22.53 -4.67
C MET A 188 3.59 -22.01 -6.09
N PRO A 189 3.77 -20.68 -6.29
CA PRO A 189 4.07 -20.13 -7.60
C PRO A 189 5.27 -20.78 -8.28
N TRP A 190 6.33 -21.10 -7.53
CA TRP A 190 7.48 -21.82 -8.06
C TRP A 190 7.19 -23.29 -8.40
N ASP A 191 6.34 -23.99 -7.65
CA ASP A 191 5.92 -25.36 -7.97
C ASP A 191 5.13 -25.40 -9.28
N LYS A 192 4.19 -24.46 -9.43
CA LYS A 192 3.38 -24.30 -10.65
C LYS A 192 4.25 -23.89 -11.84
N ALA A 193 5.17 -22.95 -11.64
CA ALA A 193 6.14 -22.57 -12.67
C ALA A 193 7.06 -23.74 -13.05
N ALA A 194 7.47 -24.58 -12.10
CA ALA A 194 8.33 -25.74 -12.37
C ALA A 194 7.64 -26.76 -13.26
N ALA A 195 6.32 -26.93 -13.12
CA ALA A 195 5.51 -27.77 -13.99
C ALA A 195 5.45 -27.26 -15.44
N LEU A 196 5.71 -25.96 -15.68
CA LEU A 196 5.75 -25.37 -17.02
C LEU A 196 7.10 -25.55 -17.72
N ARG A 197 8.18 -25.90 -17.01
CA ARG A 197 9.55 -26.05 -17.57
C ARG A 197 9.61 -26.84 -18.88
N PRO A 198 8.92 -27.99 -19.06
CA PRO A 198 8.99 -28.76 -20.30
C PRO A 198 8.43 -28.03 -21.54
N SER A 199 7.52 -27.06 -21.32
CA SER A 199 6.90 -26.26 -22.37
C SER A 199 7.60 -24.93 -22.62
N MET A 200 8.57 -24.56 -21.76
CA MET A 200 9.28 -23.30 -21.84
C MET A 200 10.43 -23.41 -22.84
N ASN A 201 10.43 -22.52 -23.82
CA ASN A 201 11.53 -22.39 -24.76
C ASN A 201 12.04 -20.93 -24.77
N PRO A 202 13.32 -20.68 -24.42
CA PRO A 202 13.87 -19.34 -24.41
C PRO A 202 13.93 -18.70 -25.81
N THR A 203 13.86 -19.48 -26.90
CA THR A 203 13.90 -18.95 -28.28
C THR A 203 12.54 -18.57 -28.84
N ASP A 204 11.44 -19.04 -28.25
CA ASP A 204 10.09 -18.89 -28.83
C ASP A 204 9.48 -17.50 -28.58
N GLY A 205 10.22 -16.60 -27.93
CA GLY A 205 9.79 -15.23 -27.63
C GLY A 205 8.62 -15.16 -26.64
N THR A 206 8.16 -16.30 -26.11
CA THR A 206 7.12 -16.35 -25.08
C THR A 206 7.67 -15.84 -23.75
N CYS A 207 7.31 -14.61 -23.40
CA CYS A 207 7.63 -14.01 -22.12
C CYS A 207 6.67 -14.54 -21.05
N THR A 208 7.14 -15.47 -20.22
CA THR A 208 6.43 -16.03 -19.06
C THR A 208 7.09 -15.59 -17.76
N SER A 209 6.28 -15.30 -16.75
CA SER A 209 6.77 -15.02 -15.39
C SER A 209 7.41 -16.25 -14.71
N ALA A 210 7.26 -17.44 -15.29
CA ALA A 210 7.89 -18.66 -14.77
C ALA A 210 9.43 -18.55 -14.71
N TRP A 211 10.05 -17.87 -15.67
CA TRP A 211 11.51 -17.73 -15.71
C TRP A 211 12.07 -17.04 -14.46
N ILE A 212 11.53 -15.87 -14.11
CA ILE A 212 12.03 -15.08 -12.99
C ILE A 212 11.77 -15.78 -11.64
N ILE A 213 10.57 -16.32 -11.44
CA ILE A 213 10.22 -16.95 -10.15
C ILE A 213 10.98 -18.25 -9.92
N LEU A 214 11.25 -19.03 -10.97
CA LEU A 214 12.08 -20.24 -10.86
C LEU A 214 13.53 -19.91 -10.55
N GLU A 215 14.10 -18.94 -11.27
CA GLU A 215 15.49 -18.55 -11.04
C GLU A 215 15.70 -17.90 -9.66
N ALA A 216 14.72 -17.11 -9.17
CA ALA A 216 14.73 -16.57 -7.81
C ALA A 216 14.61 -17.69 -6.76
N HIS A 217 13.68 -18.63 -6.96
CA HIS A 217 13.46 -19.75 -6.06
C HIS A 217 14.66 -20.70 -5.98
N ASP A 218 15.26 -21.06 -7.12
CA ASP A 218 16.42 -21.96 -7.15
C ASP A 218 17.61 -21.40 -6.32
N LEU A 219 17.88 -20.09 -6.42
CA LEU A 219 18.89 -19.40 -5.59
C LEU A 219 18.52 -19.41 -4.11
N PHE A 220 17.28 -19.03 -3.80
CA PHE A 220 16.78 -18.98 -2.42
C PHE A 220 16.80 -20.36 -1.75
N SER A 221 16.34 -21.40 -2.44
CA SER A 221 16.33 -22.78 -1.95
C SER A 221 17.73 -23.31 -1.70
N LYS A 222 18.68 -23.07 -2.61
CA LYS A 222 20.09 -23.44 -2.42
C LYS A 222 20.67 -22.82 -1.15
N GLY A 223 20.36 -21.55 -0.89
CA GLY A 223 20.76 -20.88 0.34
C GLY A 223 20.07 -21.46 1.59
N CYS A 224 18.79 -21.82 1.50
CA CYS A 224 18.07 -22.46 2.60
C CYS A 224 18.56 -23.89 2.90
N GLU A 225 18.98 -24.66 1.89
CA GLU A 225 19.62 -25.96 2.08
C GLU A 225 20.91 -25.82 2.89
N ALA A 226 21.72 -24.79 2.61
CA ALA A 226 22.91 -24.49 3.40
C ALA A 226 22.60 -24.14 4.86
N LEU A 227 21.46 -23.48 5.15
CA LEU A 227 21.01 -23.24 6.53
C LEU A 227 20.65 -24.53 7.28
N LEU A 228 20.18 -25.56 6.57
CA LEU A 228 19.86 -26.86 7.17
C LEU A 228 21.12 -27.68 7.45
N GLU A 229 22.17 -27.48 6.67
CA GLU A 229 23.49 -28.11 6.85
C GLU A 229 24.30 -27.50 8.00
N LEU A 230 23.87 -26.38 8.57
CA LEU A 230 24.57 -25.69 9.66
C LEU A 230 24.62 -26.59 10.91
N GLN A 231 25.84 -26.88 11.38
CA GLN A 231 26.07 -27.69 12.56
C GLN A 231 26.64 -26.83 13.69
N ARG A 232 26.05 -27.00 14.88
CA ARG A 232 26.43 -26.28 16.10
C ARG A 232 26.88 -27.30 17.14
N THR A 233 28.13 -27.19 17.56
CA THR A 233 28.73 -28.05 18.59
C THR A 233 29.17 -27.20 19.77
N GLU A 234 28.69 -27.54 20.96
CA GLU A 234 29.18 -26.90 22.20
C GLU A 234 30.51 -27.55 22.61
N THR A 235 31.55 -26.72 22.77
CA THR A 235 32.85 -27.16 23.26
C THR A 235 33.18 -26.44 24.58
N SER A 236 34.21 -26.90 25.29
CA SER A 236 34.67 -26.26 26.53
C SER A 236 35.18 -24.82 26.33
N GLU A 237 35.51 -24.43 25.10
CA GLU A 237 35.99 -23.09 24.74
C GLU A 237 34.89 -22.20 24.13
N GLY A 238 33.67 -22.73 23.96
CA GLY A 238 32.53 -22.03 23.40
C GLY A 238 31.80 -22.82 22.31
N THR A 239 30.81 -22.18 21.71
CA THR A 239 30.03 -22.76 20.62
C THR A 239 30.82 -22.68 19.31
N VAL A 240 31.10 -23.83 18.71
CA VAL A 240 31.67 -23.93 17.35
C VAL A 240 30.54 -24.13 16.36
N ILE A 241 30.48 -23.27 15.35
CA ILE A 241 29.52 -23.34 14.26
C ILE A 241 30.30 -23.63 12.98
N TYR A 242 29.84 -24.57 12.17
CA TYR A 242 30.37 -24.81 10.84
C TYR A 242 29.24 -25.12 9.87
N GLY A 243 29.39 -24.67 8.62
CA GLY A 243 28.40 -24.81 7.58
C GLY A 243 28.97 -24.48 6.20
N ARG A 244 28.11 -24.44 5.20
CA ARG A 244 28.49 -24.05 3.83
C ARG A 244 28.57 -22.53 3.73
N LEU A 245 29.68 -21.99 3.25
CA LEU A 245 29.83 -20.56 2.98
C LEU A 245 29.02 -20.12 1.74
N GLY A 246 28.61 -18.85 1.69
CA GLY A 246 27.87 -18.27 0.57
C GLY A 246 26.36 -18.44 0.65
N ALA A 247 25.83 -18.97 1.76
CA ALA A 247 24.39 -19.12 1.96
C ALA A 247 23.70 -17.74 2.05
N VAL A 248 24.35 -16.77 2.71
CA VAL A 248 23.83 -15.38 2.77
C VAL A 248 23.75 -14.77 1.36
N ALA A 249 24.72 -15.05 0.50
CA ALA A 249 24.72 -14.60 -0.89
C ALA A 249 23.59 -15.24 -1.70
N ASP A 250 23.45 -16.57 -1.65
CA ASP A 250 22.40 -17.30 -2.37
C ASP A 250 20.97 -16.82 -1.96
N ILE A 251 20.73 -16.65 -0.64
CA ILE A 251 19.44 -16.15 -0.12
C ILE A 251 19.16 -14.73 -0.60
N SER A 252 20.15 -13.84 -0.47
CA SER A 252 19.96 -12.42 -0.85
C SER A 252 19.88 -12.23 -2.36
N ASP A 253 20.55 -13.04 -3.17
CA ASP A 253 20.42 -13.02 -4.64
C ASP A 253 19.03 -13.49 -5.09
N GLY A 254 18.49 -14.56 -4.48
CA GLY A 254 17.11 -14.99 -4.72
C GLY A 254 16.10 -13.88 -4.38
N LEU A 255 16.28 -13.22 -3.23
CA LEU A 255 15.45 -12.10 -2.79
C LEU A 255 15.51 -10.89 -3.75
N LEU A 256 16.72 -10.46 -4.11
CA LEU A 256 16.94 -9.28 -4.96
C LEU A 256 16.49 -9.49 -6.42
N ARG A 257 16.31 -10.74 -6.82
CA ARG A 257 15.77 -11.13 -8.12
C ARG A 257 14.25 -11.07 -8.12
N ASP A 258 13.59 -11.75 -7.20
CA ASP A 258 12.15 -11.64 -6.99
C ASP A 258 11.79 -11.92 -5.52
N GLU A 259 11.32 -10.89 -4.82
CA GLU A 259 10.93 -10.97 -3.42
C GLU A 259 9.85 -12.03 -3.16
N ARG A 260 9.05 -12.36 -4.18
CA ARG A 260 7.95 -13.32 -4.10
C ARG A 260 8.42 -14.78 -3.96
N ALA A 261 9.71 -15.06 -4.20
CA ALA A 261 10.30 -16.37 -3.93
C ALA A 261 10.59 -16.61 -2.44
N PHE A 262 10.66 -15.54 -1.63
CA PHE A 262 11.03 -15.64 -0.22
C PHE A 262 9.96 -16.40 0.58
N HIS A 263 10.39 -17.39 1.36
CA HIS A 263 9.53 -18.13 2.28
C HIS A 263 10.33 -18.75 3.44
N MET A 264 9.71 -18.90 4.60
CA MET A 264 10.34 -19.55 5.75
C MET A 264 10.10 -21.06 5.68
N THR A 265 11.15 -21.80 5.31
CA THR A 265 11.13 -23.26 5.16
C THR A 265 10.97 -24.00 6.49
N THR A 266 11.40 -23.38 7.60
CA THR A 266 11.30 -23.94 8.96
C THR A 266 10.84 -22.88 9.96
N SER A 267 10.33 -23.31 11.12
CA SER A 267 9.92 -22.41 12.19
C SER A 267 11.10 -21.65 12.83
N ASP A 268 12.30 -22.24 12.80
CA ASP A 268 13.55 -21.69 13.33
C ASP A 268 14.40 -20.98 12.25
N TRP A 269 13.83 -20.70 11.07
CA TRP A 269 14.55 -20.16 9.92
C TRP A 269 15.32 -18.87 10.26
N LYS A 270 14.70 -17.96 11.04
CA LYS A 270 15.33 -16.69 11.45
C LYS A 270 16.59 -16.93 12.29
N ASP A 271 16.53 -17.88 13.22
CA ASP A 271 17.66 -18.22 14.08
C ASP A 271 18.77 -18.86 13.25
N ARG A 272 18.44 -19.81 12.36
CA ARG A 272 19.40 -20.45 11.45
C ARG A 272 20.09 -19.43 10.55
N TYR A 273 19.34 -18.52 9.95
CA TYR A 273 19.89 -17.44 9.14
C TYR A 273 20.83 -16.55 9.97
N GLY A 274 20.43 -16.19 11.19
CA GLY A 274 21.26 -15.41 12.11
C GLY A 274 22.59 -16.11 12.45
N TYR A 275 22.55 -17.41 12.75
CA TYR A 275 23.74 -18.21 13.00
C TYR A 275 24.63 -18.35 11.75
N GLN A 276 24.04 -18.56 10.58
CA GLN A 276 24.76 -18.64 9.32
C GLN A 276 25.48 -17.31 9.01
N ALA A 277 24.79 -16.17 9.16
CA ALA A 277 25.39 -14.86 8.93
C ALA A 277 26.54 -14.58 9.90
N GLN A 278 26.40 -14.98 11.17
CA GLN A 278 27.48 -14.89 12.15
C GLN A 278 28.67 -15.78 11.80
N TYR A 279 28.41 -17.02 11.40
CA TYR A 279 29.45 -17.95 10.96
C TYR A 279 30.24 -17.38 9.77
N GLU A 280 29.56 -16.95 8.70
CA GLU A 280 30.23 -16.35 7.54
C GLU A 280 30.97 -15.05 7.92
N ALA A 281 30.46 -14.29 8.88
CA ALA A 281 31.11 -13.08 9.35
C ALA A 281 32.39 -13.36 10.14
N MET A 282 32.46 -14.47 10.87
CA MET A 282 33.69 -14.92 11.54
C MET A 282 34.74 -15.34 10.50
N GLU A 283 34.33 -16.08 9.46
CA GLU A 283 35.23 -16.57 8.41
C GLU A 283 35.79 -15.44 7.53
N TYR A 284 34.95 -14.49 7.11
CA TYR A 284 35.38 -13.36 6.29
C TYR A 284 35.86 -12.15 7.11
N ASN A 285 35.67 -12.16 8.43
CA ASN A 285 35.78 -10.99 9.30
C ASN A 285 34.88 -9.82 8.80
N GLY A 286 33.59 -10.11 8.60
CA GLY A 286 32.58 -9.14 8.15
C GLY A 286 32.05 -8.24 9.27
N TRP A 287 31.52 -7.07 8.91
CA TRP A 287 31.08 -6.02 9.85
C TRP A 287 29.59 -6.08 10.21
N ILE A 288 28.99 -7.28 10.19
CA ILE A 288 27.53 -7.42 10.33
C ILE A 288 26.97 -6.85 11.64
N ASN A 289 27.76 -6.86 12.72
CA ASN A 289 27.37 -6.37 14.05
C ASN A 289 27.81 -4.92 14.31
N GLN A 290 28.59 -4.31 13.41
CA GLN A 290 29.10 -2.96 13.58
C GLN A 290 28.07 -1.94 13.06
N ALA A 291 27.64 -1.03 13.94
CA ALA A 291 26.60 -0.06 13.59
C ALA A 291 27.19 1.20 12.93
N ASP A 292 28.39 1.62 13.35
CA ASP A 292 28.99 2.89 12.94
C ASP A 292 29.62 2.83 11.53
N GLU A 293 28.99 3.55 10.60
CA GLU A 293 29.41 3.64 9.19
C GLU A 293 30.82 4.24 9.06
N ALA A 294 31.17 5.24 9.89
CA ALA A 294 32.47 5.91 9.82
C ALA A 294 33.61 4.97 10.26
N THR A 295 33.39 4.21 11.33
CA THR A 295 34.35 3.19 11.79
C THR A 295 34.54 2.11 10.75
N ILE A 296 33.46 1.58 10.14
CA ILE A 296 33.56 0.56 9.09
C ILE A 296 34.38 1.10 7.90
N MET A 297 34.06 2.30 7.41
CA MET A 297 34.78 2.92 6.29
C MET A 297 36.27 3.13 6.59
N ARG A 298 36.64 3.46 7.84
CA ARG A 298 38.04 3.58 8.26
C ARG A 298 38.73 2.21 8.26
N GLU A 299 38.12 1.22 8.92
CA GLU A 299 38.68 -0.13 9.02
C GLU A 299 38.85 -0.80 7.64
N ILE A 300 37.92 -0.56 6.71
CA ILE A 300 38.06 -1.02 5.33
C ILE A 300 39.35 -0.48 4.69
N ARG A 301 39.61 0.83 4.79
CA ARG A 301 40.81 1.44 4.19
C ARG A 301 42.09 0.87 4.80
N GLU A 302 42.11 0.75 6.12
CA GLU A 302 43.24 0.18 6.85
C GLU A 302 43.49 -1.28 6.45
N ARG A 303 42.43 -2.08 6.34
CA ARG A 303 42.51 -3.49 5.99
C ARG A 303 42.90 -3.70 4.53
N VAL A 304 42.41 -2.88 3.60
CA VAL A 304 42.87 -2.87 2.20
C VAL A 304 44.36 -2.56 2.13
N ALA A 305 44.84 -1.57 2.90
CA ALA A 305 46.26 -1.19 2.91
C ALA A 305 47.17 -2.29 3.49
N MET A 306 46.68 -3.05 4.49
CA MET A 306 47.47 -4.09 5.17
C MET A 306 47.40 -5.47 4.52
N ARG A 307 46.23 -5.88 4.04
CA ARG A 307 45.93 -7.26 3.60
C ARG A 307 45.47 -7.37 2.15
N GLY A 308 45.23 -6.24 1.49
CA GLY A 308 44.79 -6.18 0.11
C GLY A 308 43.28 -6.33 -0.07
N TRP A 309 42.84 -6.18 -1.32
CA TRP A 309 41.42 -6.19 -1.69
C TRP A 309 40.75 -7.56 -1.54
N ASP A 310 41.49 -8.64 -1.81
CA ASP A 310 40.92 -10.01 -1.76
C ASP A 310 40.49 -10.44 -0.35
N ASP A 311 41.10 -9.88 0.70
CA ASP A 311 40.69 -10.08 2.10
C ASP A 311 39.45 -9.25 2.46
N VAL A 312 39.31 -8.06 1.87
CA VAL A 312 38.24 -7.11 2.20
C VAL A 312 36.96 -7.37 1.40
N ARG A 313 37.09 -7.77 0.13
CA ARG A 313 35.95 -7.93 -0.79
C ARG A 313 34.90 -8.93 -0.28
N PRO A 314 35.24 -10.14 0.20
CA PRO A 314 34.24 -11.07 0.75
C PRO A 314 33.59 -10.55 2.03
N ALA A 315 34.36 -9.86 2.88
CA ALA A 315 33.84 -9.23 4.10
C ALA A 315 32.79 -8.15 3.78
N LEU A 316 33.06 -7.35 2.75
CA LEU A 316 32.14 -6.32 2.25
C LEU A 316 30.87 -6.90 1.64
N ASP A 317 31.03 -7.90 0.76
CA ASP A 317 29.91 -8.59 0.11
C ASP A 317 28.94 -9.15 1.16
N LEU A 318 29.45 -9.90 2.14
CA LEU A 318 28.65 -10.43 3.25
C LEU A 318 27.98 -9.30 4.05
N THR A 319 28.72 -8.25 4.41
CA THR A 319 28.20 -7.17 5.26
C THR A 319 27.02 -6.45 4.59
N VAL A 320 27.16 -6.10 3.31
CA VAL A 320 26.10 -5.43 2.54
C VAL A 320 24.88 -6.33 2.41
N ARG A 321 25.07 -7.60 2.07
CA ARG A 321 23.98 -8.59 1.92
C ARG A 321 23.25 -8.83 3.24
N ALA A 322 23.96 -8.91 4.35
CA ALA A 322 23.37 -9.03 5.68
C ALA A 322 22.51 -7.80 6.04
N TRP A 323 22.96 -6.57 5.71
CA TRP A 323 22.16 -5.36 5.90
C TRP A 323 20.91 -5.32 5.02
N ILE A 324 21.02 -5.75 3.76
CA ILE A 324 19.87 -5.88 2.84
C ILE A 324 18.84 -6.85 3.41
N MET A 325 19.28 -8.03 3.84
CA MET A 325 18.40 -9.04 4.44
C MET A 325 17.76 -8.54 5.74
N HIS A 326 18.50 -7.82 6.58
CA HIS A 326 17.94 -7.22 7.79
C HIS A 326 16.87 -6.18 7.44
N ALA A 327 17.14 -5.29 6.47
CA ALA A 327 16.15 -4.31 6.01
C ALA A 327 14.88 -4.98 5.46
N PHE A 328 15.05 -6.06 4.70
CA PHE A 328 13.92 -6.83 4.20
C PHE A 328 13.10 -7.45 5.34
N LEU A 329 13.76 -8.11 6.31
CA LEU A 329 13.08 -8.74 7.44
C LEU A 329 12.37 -7.73 8.36
N LEU A 330 12.84 -6.49 8.47
CA LEU A 330 12.16 -5.43 9.24
C LEU A 330 10.77 -5.09 8.66
N ARG A 331 10.56 -5.29 7.35
CA ARG A 331 9.24 -5.12 6.71
C ARG A 331 8.21 -6.14 7.19
N SER A 332 8.65 -7.27 7.76
CA SER A 332 7.75 -8.27 8.37
C SER A 332 7.22 -7.87 9.75
N ILE A 333 7.85 -6.89 10.41
CA ILE A 333 7.41 -6.33 11.69
C ILE A 333 7.07 -4.83 11.54
N PRO A 334 6.35 -4.47 10.45
CA PRO A 334 6.09 -3.13 9.91
C PRO A 334 7.03 -1.96 10.27
N ASP A 335 8.31 -2.21 10.53
CA ASP A 335 9.29 -1.17 10.88
C ASP A 335 9.93 -0.63 9.60
N TYR A 336 9.09 0.00 8.79
CA TYR A 336 9.50 0.61 7.53
C TYR A 336 10.52 1.73 7.76
N ASN A 337 10.49 2.41 8.90
CA ASN A 337 11.41 3.52 9.15
C ASN A 337 12.85 3.04 9.26
N THR A 338 13.09 2.03 10.08
CA THR A 338 14.41 1.43 10.20
C THR A 338 14.83 0.76 8.88
N ALA A 339 13.90 0.09 8.19
CA ALA A 339 14.18 -0.55 6.90
C ALA A 339 14.64 0.45 5.82
N VAL A 340 13.93 1.58 5.66
CA VAL A 340 14.29 2.64 4.69
C VAL A 340 15.67 3.22 5.03
N HIS A 341 15.93 3.56 6.29
CA HIS A 341 17.24 4.10 6.69
C HIS A 341 18.40 3.13 6.48
N LEU A 342 18.17 1.83 6.70
CA LEU A 342 19.19 0.80 6.47
C LEU A 342 19.50 0.65 4.98
N LEU A 343 18.49 0.69 4.10
CA LEU A 343 18.70 0.68 2.65
C LEU A 343 19.34 1.97 2.13
N GLN A 344 19.06 3.13 2.74
CA GLN A 344 19.80 4.37 2.45
C GLN A 344 21.28 4.24 2.83
N LYS A 345 21.57 3.62 3.99
CA LYS A 345 22.95 3.32 4.41
C LYS A 345 23.64 2.41 3.38
N VAL A 346 22.99 1.35 2.94
CA VAL A 346 23.53 0.46 1.89
C VAL A 346 23.83 1.24 0.61
N GLN A 347 22.91 2.08 0.14
CA GLN A 347 23.13 2.87 -1.07
C GLN A 347 24.29 3.85 -0.94
N ARG A 348 24.38 4.60 0.17
CA ARG A 348 25.53 5.49 0.43
C ARG A 348 26.85 4.72 0.45
N PHE A 349 26.85 3.54 1.06
CA PHE A 349 28.01 2.67 1.12
C PHE A 349 28.47 2.21 -0.26
N LEU A 350 27.54 1.78 -1.12
CA LEU A 350 27.83 1.36 -2.49
C LEU A 350 28.38 2.52 -3.33
N THR A 351 27.75 3.70 -3.26
CA THR A 351 28.25 4.91 -3.94
C THR A 351 29.62 5.33 -3.43
N TRP A 352 29.87 5.23 -2.13
CA TRP A 352 31.18 5.49 -1.56
C TRP A 352 32.25 4.56 -2.13
N GLY A 353 31.95 3.25 -2.22
CA GLY A 353 32.87 2.26 -2.79
C GLY A 353 33.25 2.55 -4.24
N ASP A 354 32.31 3.02 -5.06
CA ASP A 354 32.59 3.44 -6.44
C ASP A 354 33.64 4.56 -6.52
N HIS A 355 33.57 5.52 -5.59
CA HIS A 355 34.53 6.62 -5.53
C HIS A 355 35.89 6.22 -4.96
N GLN A 356 35.94 5.21 -4.09
CA GLN A 356 37.21 4.74 -3.53
C GLN A 356 38.00 3.87 -4.51
N TRP A 357 37.31 3.10 -5.36
CA TRP A 357 37.94 2.12 -6.24
C TRP A 357 37.61 2.35 -7.72
N PRO A 358 37.84 3.56 -8.28
CA PRO A 358 37.47 3.88 -9.65
C PRO A 358 38.29 3.10 -10.70
N ASP A 359 39.48 2.61 -10.34
CA ASP A 359 40.40 1.92 -11.27
C ASP A 359 40.34 0.39 -11.18
N VAL A 360 39.55 -0.18 -10.26
CA VAL A 360 39.46 -1.64 -10.11
C VAL A 360 38.59 -2.20 -11.25
N PRO A 361 39.00 -3.26 -11.99
CA PRO A 361 38.14 -3.87 -12.99
C PRO A 361 36.82 -4.37 -12.39
N THR A 362 35.70 -4.22 -13.10
CA THR A 362 34.37 -4.64 -12.63
C THR A 362 34.35 -6.11 -12.16
N SER A 363 35.01 -7.01 -12.89
CA SER A 363 35.13 -8.43 -12.53
C SER A 363 35.87 -8.68 -11.21
N GLN A 364 36.67 -7.73 -10.74
CA GLN A 364 37.44 -7.81 -9.50
C GLN A 364 36.81 -7.01 -8.36
N ARG A 365 35.97 -5.99 -8.63
CA ARG A 365 35.22 -5.25 -7.59
C ARG A 365 34.25 -6.13 -6.83
N GLY A 366 33.72 -7.16 -7.47
CA GLY A 366 32.71 -8.03 -6.88
C GLY A 366 31.30 -7.57 -7.17
N ILE A 367 30.36 -8.50 -6.97
CA ILE A 367 29.00 -8.41 -7.50
C ILE A 367 28.20 -7.25 -6.89
N ILE A 368 28.48 -6.84 -5.65
CA ILE A 368 27.76 -5.75 -4.98
C ILE A 368 27.92 -4.38 -5.69
N PHE A 369 28.98 -4.22 -6.48
CA PHE A 369 29.23 -3.00 -7.25
C PHE A 369 28.78 -3.09 -8.71
N GLU A 370 28.28 -4.26 -9.15
CA GLU A 370 27.65 -4.37 -10.48
C GLU A 370 26.39 -3.50 -10.52
N HIS A 371 26.08 -2.95 -11.71
CA HIS A 371 24.90 -2.09 -11.87
C HIS A 371 23.60 -2.88 -11.65
N THR A 372 23.55 -4.16 -12.00
CA THR A 372 22.40 -5.05 -11.76
C THR A 372 22.12 -5.22 -10.27
N PHE A 373 23.15 -5.44 -9.44
CA PHE A 373 23.00 -5.52 -7.98
C PHE A 373 22.52 -4.18 -7.40
N ARG A 374 23.18 -3.07 -7.76
CA ARG A 374 22.79 -1.72 -7.30
C ARG A 374 21.36 -1.37 -7.70
N ARG A 375 20.94 -1.75 -8.91
CA ARG A 375 19.56 -1.58 -9.39
C ARG A 375 18.58 -2.39 -8.55
N SER A 376 18.88 -3.66 -8.23
CA SER A 376 18.03 -4.44 -7.34
C SER A 376 17.94 -3.85 -5.92
N VAL A 377 19.03 -3.28 -5.39
CA VAL A 377 18.97 -2.57 -4.10
C VAL A 377 18.09 -1.32 -4.19
N LYS A 378 18.22 -0.52 -5.26
CA LYS A 378 17.34 0.64 -5.51
C LYS A 378 15.88 0.22 -5.66
N ARG A 379 15.60 -0.90 -6.33
CA ARG A 379 14.26 -1.50 -6.48
C ARG A 379 13.67 -1.90 -5.12
N LEU A 380 14.44 -2.62 -4.29
CA LEU A 380 14.03 -2.99 -2.94
C LEU A 380 13.77 -1.75 -2.06
N TYR A 381 14.61 -0.72 -2.20
CA TYR A 381 14.42 0.58 -1.56
C TYR A 381 13.13 1.26 -2.00
N LEU A 382 12.87 1.30 -3.31
CA LEU A 382 11.64 1.86 -3.89
C LEU A 382 10.39 1.18 -3.32
N HIS A 383 10.37 -0.16 -3.25
CA HIS A 383 9.26 -0.91 -2.64
C HIS A 383 9.10 -0.61 -1.15
N THR A 384 10.20 -0.57 -0.41
CA THR A 384 10.18 -0.31 1.04
C THR A 384 9.66 1.11 1.32
N LEU A 385 10.10 2.10 0.55
CA LEU A 385 9.64 3.49 0.65
C LEU A 385 8.17 3.63 0.27
N TYR A 386 7.73 2.96 -0.79
CA TYR A 386 6.32 2.90 -1.19
C TYR A 386 5.44 2.35 -0.06
N GLN A 387 5.84 1.22 0.54
CA GLN A 387 5.13 0.64 1.68
C GLN A 387 5.15 1.56 2.90
N ALA A 388 6.27 2.24 3.18
CA ALA A 388 6.38 3.19 4.29
C ALA A 388 5.37 4.35 4.15
N ILE A 389 5.21 4.88 2.93
CA ILE A 389 4.29 5.98 2.63
C ILE A 389 2.83 5.54 2.79
N ILE A 390 2.47 4.37 2.27
CA ILE A 390 1.08 3.87 2.34
C ILE A 390 0.69 3.49 3.76
N ASN A 391 1.59 2.87 4.52
CA ASN A 391 1.30 2.46 5.90
C ASN A 391 1.39 3.62 6.90
N ASN A 392 2.01 4.76 6.54
CA ASN A 392 2.09 5.95 7.40
C ASN A 392 1.91 7.25 6.60
N PRO A 393 0.67 7.56 6.14
CA PRO A 393 0.37 8.73 5.30
C PRO A 393 0.29 10.05 6.10
N SER A 394 0.91 10.12 7.28
CA SER A 394 0.88 11.33 8.12
C SER A 394 1.58 12.51 7.42
N PRO A 395 1.10 13.76 7.58
CA PRO A 395 1.84 14.95 7.15
C PRO A 395 3.22 15.08 7.81
N ASN A 396 3.42 14.38 8.94
CA ASN A 396 4.68 14.30 9.67
C ASN A 396 5.47 13.02 9.33
N SER A 397 5.07 12.27 8.30
CA SER A 397 5.84 11.12 7.83
C SER A 397 7.23 11.60 7.40
N PRO A 398 8.31 10.93 7.81
CA PRO A 398 9.65 11.26 7.36
C PRO A 398 9.84 10.98 5.85
N PHE A 399 8.90 10.27 5.22
CA PHE A 399 8.94 9.86 3.83
C PHE A 399 8.07 10.76 2.96
N SER A 400 8.60 11.21 1.82
CA SER A 400 7.90 12.11 0.92
C SER A 400 7.56 11.46 -0.43
N LEU A 401 6.43 11.86 -1.01
CA LEU A 401 6.07 11.50 -2.39
C LEU A 401 7.11 11.98 -3.41
N ALA A 402 7.83 13.06 -3.11
CA ALA A 402 8.90 13.58 -3.95
C ALA A 402 10.11 12.62 -3.98
N GLU A 403 10.50 12.08 -2.82
CA GLU A 403 11.56 11.08 -2.74
C GLU A 403 11.22 9.80 -3.49
N LEU A 404 9.96 9.35 -3.39
CA LEU A 404 9.44 8.20 -4.12
C LEU A 404 9.55 8.41 -5.63
N LYS A 405 9.15 9.58 -6.12
CA LYS A 405 9.26 9.97 -7.54
C LYS A 405 10.70 10.08 -8.02
N ASN A 406 11.59 10.65 -7.21
CA ASN A 406 13.00 10.77 -7.58
C ASN A 406 13.66 9.39 -7.68
N THR A 407 13.30 8.47 -6.77
CA THR A 407 13.81 7.10 -6.78
C THR A 407 13.33 6.33 -8.00
N SER A 408 12.06 6.45 -8.40
CA SER A 408 11.55 5.79 -9.61
C SER A 408 12.22 6.34 -10.88
N ALA A 409 12.41 7.66 -10.98
CA ALA A 409 13.13 8.29 -12.08
C ALA A 409 14.58 7.81 -12.19
N ALA A 410 15.29 7.70 -11.06
CA ALA A 410 16.66 7.22 -11.02
C ALA A 410 16.80 5.76 -11.46
N ILE A 411 15.80 4.91 -11.24
CA ILE A 411 15.79 3.52 -11.73
C ILE A 411 15.60 3.49 -13.26
N LEU A 412 14.69 4.31 -13.80
CA LEU A 412 14.47 4.39 -15.24
C LEU A 412 15.72 4.89 -15.97
N GLU A 413 16.38 5.90 -15.42
CA GLU A 413 17.65 6.42 -15.95
C GLU A 413 18.76 5.35 -15.90
N ASP A 414 18.86 4.61 -14.80
CA ASP A 414 19.85 3.53 -14.63
C ASP A 414 19.68 2.40 -15.66
N VAL A 415 18.43 2.03 -15.95
CA VAL A 415 18.06 1.04 -16.97
C VAL A 415 18.42 1.53 -18.38
N GLU A 416 18.16 2.81 -18.68
CA GLU A 416 18.48 3.41 -19.98
C GLU A 416 19.99 3.52 -20.21
N GLN A 417 20.75 3.87 -19.18
CA GLN A 417 22.23 3.97 -19.24
C GLN A 417 22.91 2.61 -19.39
N HIS A 418 22.28 1.52 -18.94
CA HIS A 418 22.85 0.17 -18.95
C HIS A 418 21.86 -0.82 -19.55
N PRO A 419 21.66 -0.80 -20.88
CA PRO A 419 20.69 -1.67 -21.56
C PRO A 419 21.18 -3.14 -21.60
N PRO A 420 20.28 -4.12 -21.78
CA PRO A 420 20.64 -5.55 -21.74
C PRO A 420 21.75 -5.94 -22.73
N GLU A 421 21.82 -5.27 -23.89
CA GLU A 421 22.81 -5.53 -24.93
C GLU A 421 24.24 -5.19 -24.51
N ALA A 422 24.41 -4.40 -23.44
CA ALA A 422 25.71 -4.09 -22.85
C ALA A 422 26.26 -5.24 -21.99
N GLU A 423 25.45 -6.25 -21.66
CA GLU A 423 25.85 -7.41 -20.86
C GLU A 423 26.43 -8.56 -21.69
N ALA A 424 27.16 -9.44 -21.00
CA ALA A 424 27.64 -10.68 -21.60
C ALA A 424 26.45 -11.57 -22.01
N LYS A 425 26.41 -12.00 -23.28
CA LYS A 425 25.31 -12.80 -23.85
C LYS A 425 24.97 -14.05 -23.03
N GLU A 426 25.97 -14.65 -22.38
CA GLU A 426 25.83 -15.83 -21.53
C GLU A 426 24.98 -15.57 -20.26
N LYS A 427 24.94 -14.33 -19.77
CA LYS A 427 24.12 -13.94 -18.61
C LYS A 427 22.65 -13.67 -18.97
N LEU A 428 22.34 -13.42 -20.24
CA LEU A 428 21.04 -12.91 -20.70
C LEU A 428 19.97 -14.01 -20.83
N THR A 429 19.67 -14.70 -19.73
CA THR A 429 18.48 -15.55 -19.66
C THR A 429 17.21 -14.67 -19.64
N PRO A 430 16.04 -15.19 -20.07
CA PRO A 430 14.78 -14.45 -19.95
C PRO A 430 14.49 -14.01 -18.50
N GLY A 431 14.81 -14.84 -17.50
CA GLY A 431 14.65 -14.48 -16.09
C GLY A 431 15.61 -13.38 -15.63
N TYR A 432 16.85 -13.37 -16.14
CA TYR A 432 17.82 -12.29 -15.92
C TYR A 432 17.36 -10.96 -16.50
N ILE A 433 16.89 -10.96 -17.76
CA ILE A 433 16.35 -9.76 -18.39
C ILE A 433 15.11 -9.26 -17.62
N ALA A 434 14.23 -10.18 -17.20
CA ALA A 434 13.06 -9.82 -16.43
C ALA A 434 13.42 -9.14 -15.10
N ALA A 435 14.33 -9.74 -14.33
CA ALA A 435 14.70 -9.28 -12.99
C ALA A 435 15.36 -7.90 -12.97
N TYR A 436 16.22 -7.60 -13.96
CA TYR A 436 17.06 -6.40 -13.93
C TYR A 436 16.65 -5.34 -14.95
N TRP A 437 15.76 -5.60 -15.91
CA TRP A 437 15.29 -4.57 -16.85
C TRP A 437 13.77 -4.45 -16.89
N LEU A 438 13.04 -5.54 -17.11
CA LEU A 438 11.59 -5.45 -17.29
C LEU A 438 10.89 -5.04 -15.99
N TYR A 439 11.17 -5.72 -14.88
CA TYR A 439 10.47 -5.52 -13.60
C TYR A 439 10.84 -4.19 -12.94
N PRO A 440 12.13 -3.78 -12.87
CA PRO A 440 12.49 -2.46 -12.35
C PRO A 440 11.84 -1.32 -13.16
N THR A 441 11.78 -1.46 -14.50
CA THR A 441 11.11 -0.48 -15.36
C THR A 441 9.61 -0.44 -15.09
N ALA A 442 8.98 -1.62 -14.99
CA ALA A 442 7.56 -1.76 -14.71
C ALA A 442 7.20 -1.04 -13.41
N GLU A 443 7.85 -1.43 -12.31
CA GLU A 443 7.57 -0.94 -10.96
C GLU A 443 7.87 0.56 -10.81
N ALA A 444 8.92 1.06 -11.45
CA ALA A 444 9.19 2.50 -11.48
C ALA A 444 8.07 3.28 -12.19
N MET A 445 7.53 2.76 -13.30
CA MET A 445 6.37 3.36 -13.99
C MET A 445 5.09 3.26 -13.16
N ILE A 446 4.84 2.12 -12.51
CA ILE A 446 3.70 1.92 -11.59
C ILE A 446 3.73 2.97 -10.47
N ILE A 447 4.90 3.19 -9.87
CA ILE A 447 5.07 4.12 -8.75
C ILE A 447 4.97 5.58 -9.20
N ASP A 448 5.43 5.91 -10.40
CA ASP A 448 5.15 7.23 -11.00
C ASP A 448 3.64 7.42 -11.24
N GLY A 449 2.93 6.35 -11.65
CA GLY A 449 1.47 6.33 -11.74
C GLY A 449 0.79 6.58 -10.38
N PHE A 450 1.27 5.91 -9.32
CA PHE A 450 0.82 6.13 -7.95
C PHE A 450 1.05 7.58 -7.51
N TYR A 451 2.22 8.16 -7.80
CA TYR A 451 2.52 9.56 -7.50
C TYR A 451 1.48 10.51 -8.11
N HIS A 452 1.15 10.33 -9.40
CA HIS A 452 0.14 11.14 -10.07
C HIS A 452 -1.26 10.92 -9.51
N MET A 453 -1.61 9.68 -9.15
CA MET A 453 -2.87 9.38 -8.46
C MET A 453 -2.95 10.11 -7.11
N GLN A 454 -1.87 10.13 -6.32
CA GLN A 454 -1.82 10.85 -5.05
C GLN A 454 -1.95 12.37 -5.24
N LEU A 455 -1.35 12.94 -6.29
CA LEU A 455 -1.57 14.35 -6.63
C LEU A 455 -3.02 14.66 -6.97
N ALA A 456 -3.74 13.73 -7.63
CA ALA A 456 -5.16 13.87 -7.91
C ALA A 456 -6.02 13.84 -6.64
N LEU A 457 -5.62 13.04 -5.65
CA LEU A 457 -6.33 12.88 -4.38
C LEU A 457 -6.07 14.04 -3.40
N THR A 458 -4.85 14.58 -3.38
CA THR A 458 -4.39 15.52 -2.35
C THR A 458 -4.40 17.00 -2.78
N SER A 459 -4.80 17.31 -4.02
CA SER A 459 -4.84 18.70 -4.51
C SER A 459 -5.85 19.57 -3.74
N VAL A 460 -5.38 20.63 -3.09
CA VAL A 460 -6.22 21.62 -2.39
C VAL A 460 -5.85 23.05 -2.84
N PRO A 461 -6.81 23.89 -3.30
CA PRO A 461 -8.21 23.56 -3.57
C PRO A 461 -8.34 22.56 -4.72
N VAL A 462 -9.40 21.74 -4.69
CA VAL A 462 -9.66 20.75 -5.73
C VAL A 462 -9.95 21.48 -7.04
N ASP A 463 -9.03 21.35 -8.00
CA ASP A 463 -9.20 21.77 -9.39
C ASP A 463 -9.62 20.53 -10.18
N PRO A 464 -10.90 20.40 -10.58
CA PRO A 464 -11.41 19.20 -11.26
C PRO A 464 -10.68 18.92 -12.58
N VAL A 465 -10.15 19.94 -13.25
CA VAL A 465 -9.42 19.77 -14.52
C VAL A 465 -8.06 19.15 -14.23
N LYS A 466 -7.33 19.67 -13.24
CA LYS A 466 -6.03 19.11 -12.83
C LYS A 466 -6.17 17.72 -12.22
N GLN A 467 -7.23 17.48 -11.45
CA GLN A 467 -7.52 16.17 -10.88
C GLN A 467 -7.70 15.12 -11.98
N LYS A 468 -8.56 15.39 -12.98
CA LYS A 468 -8.77 14.49 -14.11
C LYS A 468 -7.49 14.30 -14.94
N ALA A 469 -6.72 15.37 -15.16
CA ALA A 469 -5.45 15.29 -15.86
C ALA A 469 -4.45 14.38 -15.11
N ASN A 470 -4.35 14.51 -13.78
CA ASN A 470 -3.49 13.66 -12.97
C ASN A 470 -3.93 12.18 -13.02
N TYR A 471 -5.25 11.90 -12.97
CA TYR A 471 -5.76 10.54 -13.17
C TYR A 471 -5.45 9.98 -14.56
N ARG A 472 -5.51 10.82 -15.60
CA ARG A 472 -5.13 10.39 -16.96
C ARG A 472 -3.64 10.05 -17.05
N THR A 473 -2.76 10.88 -16.48
CA THR A 473 -1.34 10.57 -16.40
C THR A 473 -1.08 9.30 -15.58
N ALA A 474 -1.78 9.13 -14.45
CA ALA A 474 -1.68 7.91 -13.65
C ALA A 474 -2.07 6.66 -14.45
N TYR A 475 -3.18 6.72 -15.18
CA TYR A 475 -3.61 5.65 -16.10
C TYR A 475 -2.52 5.28 -17.11
N GLU A 476 -1.93 6.26 -17.79
CA GLU A 476 -0.90 6.01 -18.82
C GLU A 476 0.33 5.31 -18.22
N LYS A 477 0.72 5.72 -17.01
CA LYS A 477 1.86 5.16 -16.27
C LYS A 477 1.57 3.75 -15.76
N TYR A 478 0.41 3.52 -15.15
CA TYR A 478 -0.02 2.17 -14.74
C TYR A 478 -0.13 1.22 -15.93
N LEU A 479 -0.72 1.68 -17.04
CA LEU A 479 -0.86 0.89 -18.26
C LEU A 479 0.51 0.53 -18.85
N SER A 480 1.40 1.51 -18.97
CA SER A 480 2.75 1.30 -19.50
C SER A 480 3.56 0.35 -18.62
N GLY A 481 3.46 0.48 -17.29
CA GLY A 481 4.09 -0.43 -16.33
C GLY A 481 3.51 -1.84 -16.40
N ALA A 482 2.18 -1.99 -16.45
CA ALA A 482 1.51 -3.28 -16.56
C ALA A 482 1.95 -4.06 -17.81
N GLU A 483 2.14 -3.39 -18.94
CA GLU A 483 2.58 -4.00 -20.20
C GLU A 483 4.06 -4.42 -20.22
N ARG A 484 4.85 -4.04 -19.21
CA ARG A 484 6.23 -4.54 -19.07
C ARG A 484 6.30 -5.92 -18.42
N PHE A 485 5.29 -6.29 -17.64
CA PHE A 485 5.22 -7.61 -17.04
C PHE A 485 4.79 -8.68 -18.07
N PRO A 486 5.25 -9.94 -17.91
CA PRO A 486 4.67 -11.08 -18.60
C PRO A 486 3.14 -11.14 -18.42
N LYS A 487 2.41 -11.60 -19.44
CA LYS A 487 0.93 -11.63 -19.40
C LYS A 487 0.35 -12.59 -18.36
N ASP A 488 1.15 -13.57 -17.96
CA ASP A 488 0.88 -14.54 -16.90
C ASP A 488 1.44 -14.10 -15.53
N ASP A 489 2.00 -12.89 -15.41
CA ASP A 489 2.36 -12.34 -14.10
C ASP A 489 1.13 -11.73 -13.39
N GLU A 490 1.02 -11.95 -12.09
CA GLU A 490 -0.04 -11.36 -11.27
C GLU A 490 -0.04 -9.82 -11.26
N ASN A 491 1.14 -9.20 -11.36
CA ASN A 491 1.29 -7.74 -11.39
C ASN A 491 0.74 -7.17 -12.71
N HIS A 492 0.83 -7.90 -13.82
CA HIS A 492 0.21 -7.49 -15.09
C HIS A 492 -1.30 -7.31 -14.91
N ALA A 493 -1.99 -8.34 -14.42
CA ALA A 493 -3.43 -8.30 -14.22
C ALA A 493 -3.85 -7.24 -13.18
N TYR A 494 -3.13 -7.16 -12.05
CA TYR A 494 -3.42 -6.23 -10.97
C TYR A 494 -3.27 -4.77 -11.42
N TYR A 495 -2.19 -4.43 -12.12
CA TYR A 495 -1.97 -3.05 -12.54
C TYR A 495 -2.76 -2.64 -13.78
N LEU A 496 -3.22 -3.57 -14.62
CA LEU A 496 -4.28 -3.29 -15.60
C LEU A 496 -5.57 -2.84 -14.91
N LYS A 497 -5.92 -3.46 -13.77
CA LYS A 497 -7.05 -3.02 -12.94
C LYS A 497 -6.80 -1.63 -12.35
N SER A 498 -5.60 -1.34 -11.82
CA SER A 498 -5.27 0.02 -11.32
C SER A 498 -5.33 1.08 -12.43
N ALA A 499 -4.87 0.73 -13.64
CA ALA A 499 -4.99 1.60 -14.81
C ALA A 499 -6.46 1.87 -15.17
N LEU A 500 -7.31 0.85 -15.11
CA LEU A 500 -8.76 0.98 -15.36
C LEU A 500 -9.43 1.94 -14.36
N GLU A 501 -9.12 1.82 -13.08
CA GLU A 501 -9.66 2.73 -12.06
C GLU A 501 -9.24 4.17 -12.32
N CYS A 502 -7.95 4.42 -12.60
CA CYS A 502 -7.49 5.76 -12.94
C CYS A 502 -8.17 6.31 -14.22
N LEU A 503 -8.38 5.45 -15.21
CA LEU A 503 -9.05 5.83 -16.46
C LEU A 503 -10.51 6.25 -16.19
N MET A 504 -11.23 5.50 -15.36
CA MET A 504 -12.59 5.84 -14.94
C MET A 504 -12.65 7.17 -14.17
N GLU A 505 -11.75 7.37 -13.22
CA GLU A 505 -11.69 8.61 -12.42
C GLU A 505 -11.29 9.84 -13.26
N SER A 506 -10.62 9.63 -14.40
CA SER A 506 -10.38 10.69 -15.39
C SER A 506 -11.66 11.16 -16.12
N GLY A 507 -12.77 10.40 -16.00
CA GLY A 507 -14.04 10.65 -16.68
C GLY A 507 -14.10 10.08 -18.10
N ALA A 508 -13.34 9.02 -18.37
CA ALA A 508 -13.35 8.32 -19.66
C ALA A 508 -14.66 7.58 -19.90
N THR A 509 -15.02 7.43 -21.18
CA THR A 509 -16.28 6.79 -21.59
C THR A 509 -16.18 5.26 -21.59
N LEU A 510 -17.32 4.59 -21.75
CA LEU A 510 -17.36 3.13 -21.97
C LEU A 510 -16.59 2.70 -23.23
N THR A 511 -16.48 3.57 -24.23
CA THR A 511 -15.64 3.33 -25.42
C THR A 511 -14.17 3.11 -25.07
N GLU A 512 -13.64 3.84 -24.08
CA GLU A 512 -12.25 3.70 -23.64
C GLU A 512 -12.07 2.64 -22.55
N THR A 513 -13.04 2.50 -21.63
CA THR A 513 -12.89 1.65 -20.44
C THR A 513 -13.22 0.17 -20.69
N LEU A 514 -14.19 -0.16 -21.56
CA LEU A 514 -14.56 -1.56 -21.85
C LEU A 514 -13.42 -2.41 -22.43
N PRO A 515 -12.62 -1.92 -23.41
CA PRO A 515 -11.48 -2.68 -23.91
C PRO A 515 -10.46 -3.02 -22.81
N LEU A 516 -10.33 -2.16 -21.80
CA LEU A 516 -9.42 -2.39 -20.68
C LEU A 516 -9.99 -3.39 -19.66
N MET A 517 -11.31 -3.37 -19.40
CA MET A 517 -11.98 -4.43 -18.63
C MET A 517 -11.78 -5.81 -19.26
N GLU A 518 -11.97 -5.90 -20.58
CA GLU A 518 -11.76 -7.15 -21.33
C GLU A 518 -10.33 -7.66 -21.16
N ARG A 519 -9.33 -6.76 -21.16
CA ARG A 519 -7.92 -7.13 -20.93
C ARG A 519 -7.70 -7.68 -19.53
N VAL A 520 -8.26 -7.05 -18.49
CA VAL A 520 -8.21 -7.56 -17.11
C VAL A 520 -8.83 -8.96 -17.02
N ARG A 521 -10.01 -9.15 -17.63
CA ARG A 521 -10.71 -10.44 -17.67
C ARG A 521 -9.90 -11.53 -18.38
N LYS A 522 -9.20 -11.20 -19.48
CA LYS A 522 -8.32 -12.14 -20.21
C LYS A 522 -7.02 -12.45 -19.47
N ALA A 523 -6.44 -11.49 -18.76
CA ALA A 523 -5.21 -11.67 -17.98
C ALA A 523 -5.42 -12.54 -16.73
N THR A 524 -6.58 -12.43 -16.09
CA THR A 524 -6.91 -13.14 -14.84
C THR A 524 -6.68 -14.67 -14.89
N PRO A 525 -7.22 -15.43 -15.87
CA PRO A 525 -6.97 -16.86 -15.94
C PRO A 525 -5.51 -17.20 -16.29
N LEU A 526 -4.83 -16.35 -17.07
CA LEU A 526 -3.42 -16.56 -17.41
C LEU A 526 -2.54 -16.48 -16.17
N MET A 527 -2.71 -15.45 -15.34
CA MET A 527 -1.92 -15.32 -14.11
C MET A 527 -2.19 -16.44 -13.11
N LYS A 528 -3.41 -17.00 -13.05
CA LYS A 528 -3.76 -18.08 -12.11
C LYS A 528 -3.01 -19.39 -12.38
N ASN A 529 -2.50 -19.57 -13.61
CA ASN A 529 -1.67 -20.73 -13.94
C ASN A 529 -0.41 -20.82 -13.07
N ILE A 530 0.11 -19.68 -12.59
CA ILE A 530 1.29 -19.61 -11.71
C ILE A 530 0.91 -19.03 -10.34
N TRP A 531 0.15 -17.93 -10.29
CA TRP A 531 0.01 -17.06 -9.11
C TRP A 531 -1.29 -17.25 -8.32
N GLU A 532 -2.04 -18.33 -8.53
CA GLU A 532 -3.30 -18.59 -7.81
C GLU A 532 -3.12 -18.66 -6.29
N THR A 533 -1.96 -19.12 -5.82
CA THR A 533 -1.63 -19.33 -4.40
C THR A 533 -0.61 -18.30 -3.87
N SER A 534 -0.37 -17.23 -4.64
CA SER A 534 0.60 -16.20 -4.25
C SER A 534 0.12 -15.39 -3.03
N GLY A 535 1.06 -14.66 -2.41
CA GLY A 535 0.74 -13.74 -1.32
C GLY A 535 -0.36 -12.73 -1.69
N MET A 536 -0.33 -12.15 -2.91
CA MET A 536 -1.37 -11.21 -3.34
C MET A 536 -2.75 -11.86 -3.48
N SER A 537 -2.81 -13.14 -3.88
CA SER A 537 -4.06 -13.90 -3.92
C SER A 537 -4.73 -13.95 -2.56
N LEU A 538 -3.93 -14.25 -1.53
CA LEU A 538 -4.36 -14.32 -0.14
C LEU A 538 -4.77 -12.92 0.41
N CYS A 539 -4.27 -11.83 -0.19
CA CYS A 539 -4.67 -10.45 0.11
C CYS A 539 -5.94 -9.96 -0.60
N GLY A 540 -6.65 -10.82 -1.34
CA GLY A 540 -7.88 -10.43 -2.02
C GLY A 540 -7.70 -9.82 -3.41
N ARG A 541 -6.52 -9.95 -4.04
CA ARG A 541 -6.32 -9.63 -5.47
C ARG A 541 -7.39 -10.31 -6.33
N ASP A 542 -7.63 -11.59 -6.10
CA ASP A 542 -8.59 -12.38 -6.86
C ASP A 542 -10.02 -11.84 -6.76
N ALA A 543 -10.42 -11.38 -5.57
CA ALA A 543 -11.71 -10.74 -5.36
C ALA A 543 -11.80 -9.40 -6.11
N ALA A 544 -10.72 -8.61 -6.11
CA ALA A 544 -10.66 -7.33 -6.83
C ALA A 544 -10.77 -7.53 -8.35
N LEU A 545 -10.06 -8.51 -8.92
CA LEU A 545 -10.14 -8.83 -10.34
C LEU A 545 -11.51 -9.42 -10.73
N GLN A 546 -12.09 -10.26 -9.87
CA GLN A 546 -13.43 -10.78 -10.07
C GLN A 546 -14.48 -9.67 -10.06
N ALA A 547 -14.31 -8.64 -9.22
CA ALA A 547 -15.21 -7.50 -9.20
C ALA A 547 -15.21 -6.72 -10.53
N VAL A 548 -14.06 -6.61 -11.20
CA VAL A 548 -13.98 -6.02 -12.55
C VAL A 548 -14.79 -6.84 -13.55
N ALA A 549 -14.66 -8.17 -13.53
CA ALA A 549 -15.41 -9.05 -14.43
C ALA A 549 -16.93 -8.94 -14.19
N SER A 550 -17.37 -8.98 -12.94
CA SER A 550 -18.78 -8.81 -12.59
C SER A 550 -19.33 -7.43 -12.95
N PHE A 551 -18.50 -6.38 -12.84
CA PHE A 551 -18.86 -5.03 -13.26
C PHE A 551 -18.99 -4.92 -14.79
N GLU A 552 -18.06 -5.50 -15.55
CA GLU A 552 -18.10 -5.60 -17.01
C GLU A 552 -19.40 -6.28 -17.49
N GLU A 553 -19.76 -7.42 -16.90
CA GLU A 553 -21.01 -8.14 -17.19
C GLU A 553 -22.25 -7.28 -16.94
N GLY A 554 -22.25 -6.53 -15.83
CA GLY A 554 -23.32 -5.60 -15.48
C GLY A 554 -23.48 -4.46 -16.49
N ILE A 555 -22.37 -3.90 -16.99
CA ILE A 555 -22.38 -2.88 -18.05
C ILE A 555 -22.86 -3.48 -19.37
N GLN A 556 -22.36 -4.65 -19.77
CA GLN A 556 -22.76 -5.30 -21.02
C GLN A 556 -24.27 -5.59 -21.04
N LYS A 557 -24.87 -5.93 -19.89
CA LYS A 557 -26.32 -6.08 -19.77
C LYS A 557 -27.06 -4.76 -19.98
N GLN A 558 -26.57 -3.69 -19.36
CA GLN A 558 -27.15 -2.34 -19.47
C GLN A 558 -26.98 -1.71 -20.87
N LEU A 559 -25.94 -2.09 -21.60
CA LEU A 559 -25.80 -1.71 -23.02
C LEU A 559 -26.80 -2.46 -23.91
N LYS A 560 -27.09 -3.73 -23.59
CA LYS A 560 -28.05 -4.55 -24.36
C LYS A 560 -29.50 -4.12 -24.14
N ASP A 561 -29.85 -3.69 -22.93
CA ASP A 561 -31.20 -3.20 -22.61
C ASP A 561 -31.41 -1.71 -22.93
N GLY A 562 -30.34 -1.01 -23.37
CA GLY A 562 -30.38 0.39 -23.79
C GLY A 562 -30.39 1.39 -22.64
N THR A 563 -30.13 0.97 -21.40
CA THR A 563 -30.02 1.86 -20.24
C THR A 563 -28.72 2.65 -20.21
N LEU A 564 -27.65 2.13 -20.84
CA LEU A 564 -26.38 2.82 -21.06
C LEU A 564 -26.05 2.90 -22.56
N THR A 565 -25.20 3.86 -22.90
CA THR A 565 -24.63 4.10 -24.23
C THR A 565 -23.11 4.10 -24.16
N MET A 566 -22.43 3.94 -25.29
CA MET A 566 -20.95 3.90 -25.36
C MET A 566 -20.27 5.22 -24.96
N ASP A 567 -21.02 6.32 -24.94
CA ASP A 567 -20.57 7.66 -24.56
C ASP A 567 -20.71 7.92 -23.05
N ASP A 568 -21.38 7.04 -22.31
CA ASP A 568 -21.55 7.20 -20.87
C ASP A 568 -20.24 6.96 -20.12
N SER A 569 -20.04 7.72 -19.04
CA SER A 569 -18.93 7.58 -18.11
C SER A 569 -19.44 6.90 -16.84
N VAL A 570 -18.87 5.74 -16.50
CA VAL A 570 -19.28 4.93 -15.36
C VAL A 570 -18.08 4.60 -14.49
N THR A 571 -18.25 4.72 -13.18
CA THR A 571 -17.20 4.43 -12.19
C THR A 571 -17.52 3.15 -11.44
N MET A 572 -16.53 2.28 -11.22
CA MET A 572 -16.71 1.10 -10.37
C MET A 572 -17.03 1.50 -8.93
N PRO A 573 -17.97 0.82 -8.24
CA PRO A 573 -18.13 0.95 -6.81
C PRO A 573 -16.82 0.51 -6.14
N HIS A 574 -16.18 1.38 -5.35
CA HIS A 574 -14.88 1.05 -4.76
C HIS A 574 -14.92 -0.24 -3.93
N THR A 575 -14.19 -1.25 -4.37
CA THR A 575 -14.01 -2.52 -3.69
C THR A 575 -12.84 -2.43 -2.71
N GLY A 576 -12.97 -1.62 -1.66
CA GLY A 576 -12.27 -1.74 -0.36
C GLY A 576 -10.73 -1.79 -0.27
N ASN A 577 -9.95 -1.93 -1.34
CA ASN A 577 -8.50 -2.14 -1.31
C ASN A 577 -7.87 -1.36 -2.49
N LEU A 578 -7.47 -0.12 -2.25
CA LEU A 578 -6.44 0.57 -3.03
C LEU A 578 -5.13 0.50 -2.26
#